data_AF-A0A183FIP6-F1
#
_entry.id   AF-A0A183FIP6-F1
#
_cell.length_a   1.000
_cell.length_b   1.000
_cell.length_c   1.000
_cell.angle_alpha   90.00
_cell.angle_beta   90.00
_cell.angle_gamma   90.00
#
_symmetry.space_group_name_H-M   'P 1'
#
loop_
_entity.id
_entity.type
_entity.pdbx_description
1 polymer ?
#
loop_
_entity_poly.entity_id
_entity_poly.type
_entity_poly.pdbx_seq_one_letter_code
_entity_poly.pdbx_strand_id
1 'polypeptide(L)'
;AVVRPVATYGAECWPVTKEIESRRSVTETKILRWTAGVTRLDRVRNDAIRQRFGVAPIAEKLRESRLRWYDAIRQRFGVAPIAEKLRESRLRWYGHVLRANDDTVRKIGLNLEVPGKWPRGRPKQR
;
A
#
# COMPACT_ATOMS: atom_id res chain seq x y z
N ALA A 1 -9.97 -17.64 18.23
CA ALA A 1 -8.98 -16.89 17.42
C ALA A 1 -7.89 -17.78 16.78
N VAL A 2 -8.15 -19.07 16.50
CA VAL A 2 -7.09 -20.04 16.10
C VAL A 2 -6.94 -20.19 14.58
N VAL A 3 -8.00 -19.96 13.81
CA VAL A 3 -8.01 -20.20 12.35
C VAL A 3 -7.06 -19.28 11.60
N ARG A 4 -6.95 -18.02 12.03
CA ARG A 4 -6.20 -17.00 11.29
C ARG A 4 -4.68 -17.25 11.30
N PRO A 5 -4.02 -17.49 12.45
CA PRO A 5 -2.59 -17.84 12.47
C PRO A 5 -2.26 -19.03 11.56
N VAL A 6 -3.11 -20.07 11.57
CA VAL A 6 -2.97 -21.25 10.70
C VAL A 6 -3.14 -20.86 9.23
N ALA A 7 -4.18 -20.10 8.91
CA ALA A 7 -4.48 -19.69 7.54
C ALA A 7 -3.48 -18.69 6.97
N THR A 8 -2.69 -17.98 7.79
CA THR A 8 -1.65 -17.04 7.35
C THR A 8 -0.23 -17.58 7.52
N TYR A 9 -0.07 -18.78 8.11
CA TYR A 9 1.23 -19.38 8.32
C TYR A 9 2.02 -19.51 7.02
N GLY A 10 3.30 -19.12 7.07
CA GLY A 10 4.22 -19.16 5.94
C GLY A 10 3.92 -18.15 4.82
N ALA A 11 2.90 -17.29 4.93
CA ALA A 11 2.53 -16.33 3.87
C ALA A 11 3.66 -15.34 3.48
N GLU A 12 4.70 -15.24 4.30
CA GLU A 12 5.91 -14.45 4.08
C GLU A 12 6.81 -15.04 2.98
N CYS A 13 6.76 -16.36 2.75
CA CYS A 13 7.69 -17.08 1.88
C CYS A 13 7.10 -17.53 0.54
N TRP A 14 5.77 -17.48 0.35
CA TRP A 14 5.11 -17.94 -0.89
C TRP A 14 4.59 -16.77 -1.73
N PRO A 15 4.50 -16.91 -3.06
CA PRO A 15 3.88 -15.91 -3.92
C PRO A 15 2.38 -15.83 -3.64
N VAL A 16 1.95 -14.73 -3.02
CA VAL A 16 0.53 -14.44 -2.79
C VAL A 16 -0.08 -13.86 -4.07
N THR A 17 -0.83 -14.67 -4.81
CA THR A 17 -1.61 -14.23 -5.96
C THR A 17 -2.96 -13.63 -5.52
N LYS A 18 -3.57 -12.81 -6.38
CA LYS A 18 -4.91 -12.24 -6.12
C LYS A 18 -5.97 -13.32 -5.92
N GLU A 19 -5.84 -14.44 -6.60
CA GLU A 19 -6.72 -15.60 -6.42
C GLU A 19 -6.58 -16.20 -5.02
N ILE A 20 -5.34 -16.39 -4.54
CA ILE A 20 -5.09 -16.90 -3.18
C ILE A 20 -5.62 -15.93 -2.13
N GLU A 21 -5.41 -14.62 -2.29
CA GLU A 21 -5.99 -13.58 -1.40
C GLU A 21 -7.52 -13.71 -1.34
N SER A 22 -8.14 -13.85 -2.52
CA SER A 22 -9.60 -13.92 -2.66
C SER A 22 -10.16 -15.19 -2.03
N ARG A 23 -9.53 -16.34 -2.29
CA ARG A 23 -9.91 -17.63 -1.71
C ARG A 23 -9.79 -17.63 -0.18
N ARG A 24 -8.70 -17.09 0.37
CA ARG A 24 -8.53 -16.95 1.83
C ARG A 24 -9.58 -16.00 2.43
N SER A 25 -9.93 -14.91 1.75
CA SER A 25 -10.99 -13.98 2.17
C SER A 25 -12.38 -14.64 2.19
N VAL A 26 -12.70 -15.45 1.19
CA VAL A 26 -13.98 -16.20 1.14
C VAL A 26 -14.05 -17.23 2.27
N THR A 27 -12.99 -18.02 2.48
CA THR A 27 -12.94 -19.02 3.57
C THR A 27 -13.10 -18.36 4.93
N GLU A 28 -12.38 -17.27 5.20
CA GLU A 28 -12.53 -16.51 6.44
C GLU A 28 -13.95 -15.98 6.62
N THR A 29 -14.54 -15.40 5.58
CA THR A 29 -15.90 -14.86 5.63
C THR A 29 -16.93 -15.97 5.92
N LYS A 30 -16.77 -17.15 5.32
CA LYS A 30 -17.62 -18.32 5.60
C LYS A 30 -17.52 -18.76 7.07
N ILE A 31 -16.31 -18.82 7.61
CA ILE A 31 -16.07 -19.20 9.01
C ILE A 31 -16.69 -18.18 9.96
N LEU A 32 -16.43 -16.88 9.75
CA LEU A 32 -17.00 -15.82 10.58
C LEU A 32 -18.53 -15.80 10.55
N ARG A 33 -19.13 -16.04 9.37
CA ARG A 33 -20.59 -16.16 9.22
C ARG A 33 -21.14 -17.36 9.99
N TRP A 34 -20.50 -18.51 9.85
CA TRP A 34 -20.91 -19.72 10.55
C TRP A 34 -20.82 -19.56 12.08
N THR A 35 -19.72 -19.00 12.59
CA THR A 35 -19.56 -18.71 14.02
C THR A 35 -20.55 -17.68 14.55
N ALA A 36 -20.94 -16.70 13.73
CA ALA A 36 -21.95 -15.70 14.11
C ALA A 36 -23.40 -16.20 13.98
N GLY A 37 -23.63 -17.41 13.43
CA GLY A 37 -24.95 -17.92 13.11
C GLY A 37 -25.66 -17.14 11.98
N VAL A 38 -24.91 -16.42 11.16
CA VAL A 38 -25.47 -15.54 10.12
C VAL A 38 -25.60 -16.30 8.81
N THR A 39 -26.82 -16.40 8.33
CA THR A 39 -27.20 -17.01 7.07
C THR A 39 -27.18 -15.99 5.92
N ARG A 40 -27.50 -16.44 4.70
CA ARG A 40 -27.67 -15.53 3.55
C ARG A 40 -28.95 -14.70 3.63
N LEU A 41 -29.98 -15.16 4.35
CA LEU A 41 -31.27 -14.47 4.46
C LEU A 41 -31.18 -13.20 5.31
N ASP A 42 -30.24 -13.17 6.26
CA ASP A 42 -30.04 -12.02 7.16
C ASP A 42 -29.51 -10.78 6.44
N ARG A 43 -29.06 -10.91 5.18
CA ARG A 43 -28.55 -9.81 4.33
C ARG A 43 -27.48 -8.91 5.00
N VAL A 44 -26.80 -9.42 6.02
CA VAL A 44 -25.75 -8.69 6.75
C VAL A 44 -24.53 -8.51 5.85
N ARG A 45 -23.96 -7.30 5.80
CA ARG A 45 -22.71 -7.02 5.07
C ARG A 45 -21.51 -7.72 5.71
N ASN A 46 -20.56 -8.19 4.90
CA ASN A 46 -19.35 -8.86 5.41
C ASN A 46 -18.54 -7.98 6.37
N ASP A 47 -18.51 -6.66 6.14
CA ASP A 47 -17.76 -5.73 6.99
C ASP A 47 -18.40 -5.55 8.38
N ALA A 48 -19.73 -5.62 8.47
CA ALA A 48 -20.43 -5.61 9.76
C ALA A 48 -20.09 -6.87 10.58
N ILE A 49 -19.96 -8.03 9.93
CA ILE A 49 -19.55 -9.28 10.60
C ILE A 49 -18.11 -9.13 11.11
N ARG A 50 -17.21 -8.60 10.28
CA ARG A 50 -15.81 -8.35 10.67
C ARG A 50 -15.70 -7.38 11.85
N GLN A 51 -16.48 -6.30 11.84
CA GLN A 51 -16.52 -5.32 12.93
C GLN A 51 -17.04 -5.96 14.23
N ARG A 52 -18.08 -6.79 14.15
CA ARG A 52 -18.63 -7.53 15.30
C ARG A 52 -17.58 -8.41 16.00
N PHE A 53 -16.65 -8.99 15.23
CA PHE A 53 -15.56 -9.79 15.78
C PHE A 53 -14.28 -9.00 16.09
N GLY A 54 -14.19 -7.72 15.70
CA GLY A 54 -12.97 -6.92 15.82
C GLY A 54 -11.83 -7.39 14.89
N VAL A 55 -12.19 -7.92 13.71
CA VAL A 55 -11.30 -8.67 12.84
C VAL A 55 -11.05 -7.90 11.53
N ALA A 56 -9.83 -7.37 11.33
CA ALA A 56 -9.43 -6.76 10.05
C ALA A 56 -9.42 -7.81 8.90
N PRO A 57 -9.66 -7.46 7.62
CA PRO A 57 -9.64 -8.42 6.51
C PRO A 57 -8.36 -9.28 6.43
N ILE A 58 -8.46 -10.60 6.18
CA ILE A 58 -7.27 -11.47 6.04
C ILE A 58 -6.28 -11.00 4.97
N ALA A 59 -6.76 -10.36 3.91
CA ALA A 59 -5.90 -9.80 2.87
C ALA A 59 -4.98 -8.69 3.41
N GLU A 60 -5.45 -7.89 4.36
CA GLU A 60 -4.62 -6.89 5.03
C GLU A 60 -3.58 -7.56 5.93
N LYS A 61 -3.98 -8.61 6.65
CA LYS A 61 -3.05 -9.36 7.51
C LYS A 61 -1.95 -10.07 6.72
N LEU A 62 -2.26 -10.63 5.55
CA LEU A 62 -1.27 -11.20 4.64
C LEU A 62 -0.27 -10.12 4.18
N ARG A 63 -0.75 -8.93 3.82
CA ARG A 63 0.10 -7.81 3.41
C ARG A 63 0.96 -7.30 4.56
N GLU A 64 0.40 -7.17 5.75
CA GLU A 64 1.10 -6.73 6.96
C GLU A 64 2.25 -7.66 7.31
N SER A 65 2.01 -8.98 7.38
CA SER A 65 3.07 -9.97 7.63
C SER A 65 4.19 -9.88 6.61
N ARG A 66 3.84 -9.74 5.32
CA ARG A 66 4.83 -9.66 4.24
C ARG A 66 5.66 -8.38 4.30
N LEU A 67 5.03 -7.24 4.58
CA LEU A 67 5.74 -5.97 4.74
C LEU A 67 6.70 -6.02 5.93
N ARG A 68 6.25 -6.56 7.06
CA ARG A 68 7.12 -6.77 8.24
C ARG A 68 8.32 -7.64 7.91
N TRP A 69 8.12 -8.74 7.18
CA TRP A 69 9.21 -9.61 6.75
C TRP A 69 10.20 -8.88 5.84
N TYR A 70 9.71 -8.12 4.84
CA TYR A 70 10.59 -7.31 3.98
C TYR A 70 11.36 -6.25 4.75
N ASP A 71 10.73 -5.58 5.71
CA ASP A 71 11.39 -4.56 6.53
C ASP A 71 12.45 -5.19 7.44
N ALA A 72 12.17 -6.36 8.02
CA ALA A 72 13.15 -7.11 8.81
C ALA A 72 14.37 -7.55 7.97
N ILE A 73 14.14 -8.05 6.75
CA ILE A 73 15.22 -8.37 5.80
C ILE A 73 16.03 -7.12 5.48
N ARG A 74 15.37 -6.02 5.12
CA ARG A 74 16.05 -4.75 4.80
C ARG A 74 16.93 -4.27 5.94
N GLN A 75 16.40 -4.27 7.17
CA GLN A 75 17.15 -3.90 8.37
C GLN A 75 18.37 -4.81 8.58
N ARG A 76 18.19 -6.13 8.42
CA ARG A 76 19.29 -7.10 8.56
C ARG A 76 20.42 -6.87 7.56
N PHE A 77 20.10 -6.48 6.32
CA PHE A 77 21.09 -6.25 5.26
C PHE A 77 21.51 -4.78 5.12
N GLY A 78 21.03 -3.88 5.99
CA GLY A 78 21.34 -2.44 5.91
C GLY A 78 20.81 -1.75 4.64
N VAL A 79 19.77 -2.29 4.01
CA VAL A 79 19.18 -1.73 2.79
C VAL A 79 18.22 -0.61 3.16
N ALA A 80 18.54 0.62 2.75
CA ALA A 80 17.68 1.79 3.00
C ALA A 80 16.30 1.64 2.32
N PRO A 81 15.21 2.12 2.94
CA PRO A 81 13.89 2.12 2.33
C PRO A 81 13.85 2.88 0.99
N ILE A 82 13.03 2.40 0.05
CA ILE A 82 12.90 3.01 -1.28
C ILE A 82 12.51 4.50 -1.21
N ALA A 83 11.68 4.87 -0.24
CA ALA A 83 11.29 6.26 -0.04
C ALA A 83 12.49 7.16 0.28
N GLU A 84 13.49 6.65 1.00
CA GLU A 84 14.72 7.39 1.27
C GLU A 84 15.58 7.54 0.02
N LYS A 85 15.73 6.47 -0.77
CA LYS A 85 16.46 6.51 -2.04
C LYS A 85 15.82 7.44 -3.07
N LEU A 86 14.48 7.46 -3.13
CA LEU A 86 13.76 8.42 -3.96
C LEU A 86 13.96 9.86 -3.50
N ARG A 87 13.93 10.11 -2.18
CA ARG A 87 14.24 11.44 -1.61
C ARG A 87 15.68 11.84 -1.92
N GLU A 88 16.65 10.95 -1.72
CA GLU A 88 18.07 11.17 -2.02
C GLU A 88 18.27 11.57 -3.49
N SER A 89 17.70 10.81 -4.43
CA SER A 89 17.77 11.11 -5.86
C SER A 89 17.14 12.46 -6.22
N ARG A 90 15.98 12.79 -5.62
CA ARG A 90 15.34 14.11 -5.81
C ARG A 90 16.21 15.24 -5.30
N LEU A 91 16.81 15.09 -4.11
CA LEU A 91 17.69 16.10 -3.53
C LEU A 91 18.99 16.26 -4.32
N ARG A 92 19.55 15.17 -4.86
CA ARG A 92 20.71 15.23 -5.76
C ARG A 92 20.39 16.03 -7.03
N TRP A 93 19.25 15.76 -7.64
CA TRP A 93 18.78 16.52 -8.79
C TRP A 93 18.55 17.99 -8.44
N TYR A 94 17.89 18.27 -7.31
CA TYR A 94 17.67 19.64 -6.84
C TYR A 94 18.99 20.38 -6.61
N GLY A 95 19.97 19.72 -5.98
CA GLY A 95 21.32 20.27 -5.83
C GLY A 95 22.01 20.56 -7.16
N HIS A 96 21.82 19.69 -8.18
CA HIS A 96 22.32 19.96 -9.53
C HIS A 96 21.64 21.19 -10.14
N VAL A 97 20.33 21.36 -9.96
CA VAL A 97 19.63 22.56 -10.42
C VAL A 97 20.14 23.80 -9.69
N LEU A 98 20.36 23.74 -8.38
CA LEU A 98 20.85 24.89 -7.61
C LEU A 98 22.24 25.37 -8.05
N ARG A 99 23.13 24.46 -8.45
CA ARG A 99 24.49 24.77 -8.95
C ARG A 99 24.54 25.12 -10.45
N ALA A 100 23.45 24.96 -11.19
CA ALA A 100 23.40 25.35 -12.58
C ALA A 100 23.36 26.88 -12.71
N ASN A 101 23.91 27.39 -13.82
CA ASN A 101 23.85 28.80 -14.16
C ASN A 101 22.38 29.27 -14.28
N ASP A 102 22.15 30.56 -13.98
CA ASP A 102 20.81 31.16 -13.96
C ASP A 102 20.13 31.22 -15.34
N ASP A 103 20.88 31.09 -16.42
CA ASP A 103 20.40 30.99 -17.81
C ASP A 103 19.85 29.59 -18.16
N THR A 104 20.10 28.58 -17.33
CA THR A 104 19.68 27.21 -17.62
C THR A 104 18.17 27.07 -17.40
N VAL A 105 17.45 26.53 -18.39
CA VAL A 105 15.99 26.32 -18.36
C VAL A 105 15.47 25.72 -17.05
N ARG A 106 16.23 24.79 -16.44
CA ARG A 106 15.87 24.14 -15.17
C ARG A 106 15.89 25.10 -13.97
N LYS A 107 16.86 26.02 -13.92
CA LYS A 107 17.04 27.02 -12.86
C LYS A 107 16.03 28.15 -13.02
N ILE A 108 15.82 28.60 -14.26
CA ILE A 108 14.75 29.55 -14.61
C ILE A 108 13.39 28.98 -14.20
N GLY A 109 13.08 27.74 -14.59
CA GLY A 109 11.82 27.10 -14.25
C GLY A 109 11.61 26.89 -12.74
N LEU A 110 12.68 26.71 -11.96
CA LEU A 110 12.60 26.62 -10.50
C LEU A 110 12.22 27.97 -9.86
N ASN A 111 12.77 29.05 -10.39
CA ASN A 111 12.56 30.41 -9.87
C ASN A 111 11.35 31.12 -10.51
N LEU A 112 10.69 30.50 -11.49
CA LEU A 112 9.59 31.08 -12.22
C LEU A 112 8.32 31.12 -11.36
N GLU A 113 7.90 32.32 -10.99
CA GLU A 113 6.55 32.54 -10.48
C GLU A 113 5.59 32.66 -11.66
N VAL A 114 4.64 31.71 -11.78
CA VAL A 114 3.61 31.79 -12.82
C VAL A 114 2.34 32.40 -12.24
N PRO A 115 1.95 33.62 -12.66
CA PRO A 115 0.72 34.23 -12.19
C PRO A 115 -0.51 33.51 -12.76
N GLY A 116 -1.55 33.37 -11.93
CA GLY A 116 -2.86 32.86 -12.32
C GLY A 116 -3.26 31.51 -11.68
N LYS A 117 -4.53 31.13 -11.87
CA LYS A 117 -5.08 29.85 -11.41
C LYS A 117 -4.93 28.80 -12.50
N TRP A 118 -4.17 27.76 -12.23
CA TRP A 118 -4.00 26.64 -13.16
C TRP A 118 -5.23 25.71 -13.10
N PRO A 119 -5.88 25.41 -14.24
CA PRO A 119 -6.92 24.41 -14.28
C PRO A 119 -6.32 23.05 -13.90
N ARG A 120 -7.01 22.35 -13.00
CA ARG A 120 -6.53 21.07 -12.47
C ARG A 120 -6.62 20.01 -13.56
N GLY A 121 -5.49 19.42 -13.95
CA GLY A 121 -5.44 18.30 -14.89
C GLY A 121 -4.72 18.62 -16.19
N ARG A 122 -4.73 17.65 -17.11
CA ARG A 122 -4.03 17.74 -18.39
C ARG A 122 -4.76 18.74 -19.30
N PRO A 123 -4.04 19.67 -19.97
CA PRO A 123 -4.62 20.51 -21.01
C PRO A 123 -5.24 19.64 -22.12
N LYS A 124 -6.44 19.99 -22.59
CA LYS A 124 -7.03 19.33 -23.76
C LYS A 124 -6.17 19.62 -24.99
N GLN A 125 -5.78 18.58 -25.72
CA GLN A 125 -5.18 18.75 -27.04
C GLN A 125 -6.27 19.24 -28.01
N ARG A 126 -5.92 20.23 -28.81
CA ARG A 126 -6.80 20.90 -29.76
C ARG A 126 -6.78 20.17 -31.10
#